data_AF-K1TA59-F1
#
_entry.id   AF-K1TA59-F1
#
_cell.length_a   1.000
_cell.length_b   1.000
_cell.length_c   1.000
_cell.angle_alpha   90.00
_cell.angle_beta   90.00
_cell.angle_gamma   90.00
#
_symmetry.space_group_name_H-M   'P 1'
#
loop_
_entity.id
_entity.type
_entity.pdbx_description
1 polymer ?
#
loop_
_entity_poly.entity_id
_entity_poly.type
_entity_poly.pdbx_seq_one_letter_code
_entity_poly.pdbx_strand_id
1 'polypeptide(L)'
;NEGEPITYSMLKDLENRLKMANNHFTSKQLWNSYAIVNPKVVRRSITKEESDALTNIIQLVRFAFHQIERLDSVVTTSKQFFNLWLGQNQREITDKQREVISRIVDYIASNGACTIRDIREDDATHAAQMIRAFGNMQKADEALHSLYTFVVLRKAA
;
A
#
# COMPACT_ATOMS: atom_id res chain seq x y z
N ASN A 1 -3.24 -12.61 12.41
CA ASN A 1 -2.73 -11.24 12.52
C ASN A 1 -3.61 -10.53 13.52
N GLU A 2 -3.03 -9.96 14.58
CA GLU A 2 -3.73 -9.34 15.72
C GLU A 2 -4.29 -7.93 15.39
N GLY A 3 -4.28 -7.56 14.11
CA GLY A 3 -4.69 -6.25 13.63
C GLY A 3 -3.51 -5.33 13.31
N GLU A 4 -2.28 -5.79 13.54
CA GLU A 4 -1.09 -4.99 13.27
C GLU A 4 -0.97 -4.65 11.76
N PRO A 5 -0.60 -3.39 11.42
CA PRO A 5 -0.38 -2.98 10.05
C PRO A 5 0.76 -3.79 9.42
N ILE A 6 0.57 -4.23 8.17
CA ILE A 6 1.64 -4.94 7.45
C ILE A 6 2.64 -3.91 6.93
N THR A 7 3.81 -3.86 7.57
CA THR A 7 4.90 -2.92 7.25
C THR A 7 5.73 -3.38 6.05
N TYR A 8 6.56 -2.48 5.53
CA TYR A 8 7.56 -2.79 4.51
C TYR A 8 8.49 -3.94 4.94
N SER A 9 9.01 -3.93 6.17
CA SER A 9 9.95 -4.96 6.64
C SER A 9 9.29 -6.35 6.71
N MET A 10 8.02 -6.43 7.11
CA MET A 10 7.26 -7.68 7.11
C MET A 10 7.04 -8.22 5.69
N LEU A 11 6.67 -7.35 4.74
CA LEU A 11 6.51 -7.77 3.33
C LEU A 11 7.83 -8.19 2.72
N LYS A 12 8.92 -7.50 3.06
CA LYS A 12 10.24 -7.82 2.54
C LYS A 12 10.78 -9.14 3.10
N ASP A 13 10.59 -9.39 4.39
CA ASP A 13 10.90 -10.68 5.01
C ASP A 13 10.09 -11.81 4.36
N LEU A 14 8.78 -11.61 4.15
CA LEU A 14 7.94 -12.59 3.47
C LEU A 14 8.40 -12.85 2.03
N GLU A 15 8.70 -11.79 1.26
CA GLU A 15 9.25 -11.92 -0.10
C GLU A 15 10.53 -12.76 -0.09
N ASN A 16 11.45 -12.48 0.83
CA ASN A 16 12.71 -13.20 0.95
C ASN A 16 12.48 -14.67 1.31
N ARG A 17 11.58 -14.98 2.25
CA ARG A 17 11.25 -16.36 2.61
C ARG A 17 10.65 -17.14 1.44
N LEU A 18 9.78 -16.51 0.64
CA LEU A 18 9.23 -17.13 -0.57
C LEU A 18 10.33 -17.42 -1.61
N LYS A 19 11.29 -16.49 -1.78
CA LYS A 19 12.47 -16.70 -2.64
C LYS A 19 13.42 -17.79 -2.13
N MET A 20 13.55 -17.95 -0.81
CA MET A 20 14.34 -19.04 -0.23
C MET A 20 13.69 -20.40 -0.47
N ALA A 21 12.36 -20.48 -0.39
CA ALA A 21 11.61 -21.71 -0.68
C ALA A 21 11.60 -22.06 -2.18
N ASN A 22 11.56 -21.03 -3.05
CA ASN A 22 11.66 -21.18 -4.50
C ASN A 22 12.45 -20.00 -5.07
N ASN A 23 13.69 -20.23 -5.49
CA ASN A 23 14.58 -19.20 -6.04
C ASN A 23 14.08 -18.57 -7.34
N HIS A 24 13.15 -19.22 -8.04
CA HIS A 24 12.45 -18.68 -9.20
C HIS A 24 11.16 -17.95 -8.83
N PHE A 25 10.85 -17.77 -7.54
CA PHE A 25 9.69 -17.00 -7.12
C PHE A 25 9.90 -15.50 -7.38
N THR A 26 8.97 -14.92 -8.13
CA THR A 26 8.72 -13.48 -8.11
C THR A 26 7.22 -13.23 -8.12
N SER A 27 6.76 -12.17 -7.43
CA SER A 27 5.35 -11.74 -7.48
C SER A 27 4.89 -11.55 -8.92
N LYS A 28 5.75 -10.96 -9.77
CA LYS A 28 5.50 -10.77 -11.20
C LYS A 28 5.25 -12.07 -11.96
N GLN A 29 6.07 -13.11 -11.75
CA GLN A 29 5.86 -14.40 -12.43
C GLN A 29 4.55 -15.05 -12.01
N LEU A 30 4.26 -15.09 -10.69
CA LEU A 30 3.01 -15.68 -10.21
C LEU A 30 1.79 -14.90 -10.72
N TRP A 31 1.87 -13.57 -10.73
CA TRP A 31 0.84 -12.71 -11.31
C TRP A 31 0.61 -13.01 -12.79
N ASN A 32 1.68 -13.14 -13.57
CA ASN A 32 1.60 -13.49 -14.98
C ASN A 32 0.98 -14.88 -15.20
N SER A 33 1.30 -15.87 -14.36
CA SER A 33 0.65 -17.18 -14.39
C SER A 33 -0.86 -17.07 -14.18
N TYR A 34 -1.31 -16.30 -13.18
CA TYR A 34 -2.73 -16.03 -12.97
C TYR A 34 -3.37 -15.30 -14.17
N ALA A 35 -2.66 -14.34 -14.78
CA ALA A 35 -3.14 -13.60 -15.95
C ALA A 35 -3.30 -14.47 -17.21
N ILE A 36 -2.54 -15.56 -17.31
CA ILE A 36 -2.69 -16.56 -18.38
C ILE A 36 -3.90 -17.46 -18.11
N VAL A 37 -4.05 -17.95 -16.88
CA VAL A 37 -5.10 -18.91 -16.52
C VAL A 37 -6.48 -18.22 -16.46
N ASN A 38 -6.56 -17.01 -15.92
CA ASN A 38 -7.81 -16.29 -15.64
C ASN A 38 -7.79 -14.84 -16.16
N PRO A 39 -7.65 -14.62 -17.49
CA PRO A 39 -7.46 -13.29 -18.08
C PRO A 39 -8.64 -12.33 -17.88
N LYS A 40 -9.85 -12.83 -17.59
CA LYS A 40 -11.04 -11.99 -17.37
C LYS A 40 -11.02 -11.25 -16.03
N VAL A 41 -10.37 -11.85 -15.02
CA VAL A 41 -10.40 -11.35 -13.63
C VAL A 41 -9.02 -10.92 -13.12
N VAL A 42 -7.96 -11.12 -13.90
CA VAL A 42 -6.60 -10.70 -13.56
C VAL A 42 -6.16 -9.61 -14.52
N ARG A 43 -5.86 -8.42 -14.00
CA ARG A 43 -5.28 -7.34 -14.80
C ARG A 43 -3.81 -7.64 -15.08
N ARG A 44 -3.36 -7.48 -16.32
CA ARG A 44 -1.92 -7.50 -16.62
C ARG A 44 -1.30 -6.19 -16.17
N SER A 45 -0.22 -6.26 -15.38
CA SER A 45 0.56 -5.08 -15.01
C SER A 45 1.12 -4.42 -16.29
N ILE A 46 0.95 -3.12 -16.40
CA ILE A 46 1.37 -2.34 -17.57
C ILE A 46 2.60 -1.49 -17.29
N THR A 47 2.89 -1.19 -16.01
CA THR A 47 4.08 -0.43 -15.62
C THR A 47 5.06 -1.24 -14.77
N LYS A 48 6.28 -0.72 -14.66
CA LYS A 48 7.33 -1.30 -13.81
C LYS A 48 6.98 -1.15 -12.33
N GLU A 49 6.48 0.01 -11.95
CA GLU A 49 6.06 0.33 -10.57
C GLU A 49 4.96 -0.64 -10.10
N GLU A 50 3.95 -0.87 -10.95
CA GLU A 50 2.91 -1.87 -10.67
C GLU A 50 3.48 -3.27 -10.52
N SER A 51 4.53 -3.63 -11.27
CA SER A 51 5.11 -4.97 -11.25
C SER A 51 6.01 -5.19 -10.02
N ASP A 52 6.71 -4.16 -9.58
CA ASP A 52 7.72 -4.21 -8.52
C ASP A 52 7.13 -3.93 -7.11
N ALA A 53 5.86 -3.52 -7.03
CA ALA A 53 5.17 -3.28 -5.77
C ALA A 53 5.14 -4.52 -4.84
N LEU A 54 5.64 -4.37 -3.62
CA LEU A 54 5.60 -5.42 -2.58
C LEU A 54 4.17 -5.76 -2.16
N THR A 55 3.26 -4.80 -2.17
CA THR A 55 1.84 -5.02 -1.88
C THR A 55 1.16 -5.97 -2.88
N ASN A 56 1.79 -6.27 -4.03
CA ASN A 56 1.32 -7.34 -4.91
C ASN A 56 1.31 -8.69 -4.20
N ILE A 57 2.20 -8.93 -3.23
CA ILE A 57 2.17 -10.15 -2.40
C ILE A 57 0.83 -10.23 -1.65
N ILE A 58 0.35 -9.10 -1.11
CA ILE A 58 -0.96 -9.02 -0.43
C ILE A 58 -2.09 -9.32 -1.43
N GLN A 59 -2.07 -8.72 -2.63
CA GLN A 59 -3.11 -8.94 -3.63
C GLN A 59 -3.13 -10.40 -4.12
N LEU A 60 -1.96 -11.00 -4.35
CA LEU A 60 -1.82 -12.40 -4.75
C LEU A 60 -2.38 -13.35 -3.70
N VAL A 61 -2.08 -13.12 -2.41
CA VAL A 61 -2.65 -13.90 -1.31
C VAL A 61 -4.17 -13.72 -1.28
N ARG A 62 -4.68 -12.49 -1.32
CA ARG A 62 -6.14 -12.24 -1.34
C ARG A 62 -6.83 -12.96 -2.49
N PHE A 63 -6.24 -12.92 -3.68
CA PHE A 63 -6.82 -13.55 -4.86
C PHE A 63 -6.79 -15.08 -4.75
N ALA A 64 -5.67 -15.66 -4.33
CA ALA A 64 -5.52 -17.10 -4.14
C ALA A 64 -6.49 -17.67 -3.08
N PHE A 65 -6.80 -16.87 -2.05
CA PHE A 65 -7.76 -17.22 -1.00
C PHE A 65 -9.17 -16.69 -1.26
N HIS A 66 -9.47 -16.22 -2.48
CA HIS A 66 -10.80 -15.74 -2.91
C HIS A 66 -11.37 -14.59 -2.06
N GLN A 67 -10.52 -13.79 -1.41
CA GLN A 67 -10.91 -12.59 -0.68
C GLN A 67 -11.17 -11.40 -1.61
N ILE A 68 -10.67 -11.46 -2.84
CA ILE A 68 -10.96 -10.51 -3.92
C ILE A 68 -11.30 -11.28 -5.19
N GLU A 69 -12.30 -10.80 -5.92
CA GLU A 69 -12.72 -11.42 -7.19
C GLU A 69 -11.77 -11.08 -8.35
N ARG A 70 -11.15 -9.90 -8.28
CA ARG A 70 -10.25 -9.40 -9.33
C ARG A 70 -8.87 -9.11 -8.75
N LEU A 71 -7.85 -9.64 -9.41
CA LEU A 71 -6.45 -9.38 -9.08
C LEU A 71 -6.02 -8.10 -9.80
N ASP A 72 -5.84 -7.04 -9.02
CA ASP A 72 -5.48 -5.70 -9.49
C ASP A 72 -4.48 -5.06 -8.54
N SER A 73 -3.53 -4.29 -9.08
CA SER A 73 -2.48 -3.69 -8.24
C SER A 73 -3.06 -2.58 -7.38
N VAL A 74 -2.58 -2.48 -6.13
CA VAL A 74 -2.97 -1.37 -5.25
C VAL A 74 -2.52 -0.04 -5.86
N VAL A 75 -1.35 -0.02 -6.52
CA VAL A 75 -0.81 1.17 -7.21
C VAL A 75 -1.79 1.71 -8.25
N THR A 76 -2.41 0.85 -9.04
CA THR A 76 -3.37 1.26 -10.08
C THR A 76 -4.61 1.94 -9.49
N THR A 77 -5.05 1.49 -8.31
CA THR A 77 -6.28 1.96 -7.67
C THR A 77 -6.03 3.02 -6.58
N SER A 78 -4.77 3.28 -6.23
CA SER A 78 -4.37 4.09 -5.06
C SER A 78 -4.98 5.48 -5.08
N LYS A 79 -4.93 6.17 -6.23
CA LYS A 79 -5.48 7.52 -6.40
C LYS A 79 -6.99 7.57 -6.21
N GLN A 80 -7.71 6.57 -6.72
CA GLN A 80 -9.16 6.49 -6.55
C GLN A 80 -9.51 6.28 -5.08
N PHE A 81 -8.86 5.32 -4.41
CA PHE A 81 -9.10 5.06 -2.99
C PHE A 81 -8.65 6.22 -2.10
N PHE A 82 -7.56 6.90 -2.45
CA PHE A 82 -7.14 8.11 -1.73
C PHE A 82 -8.18 9.23 -1.82
N ASN A 83 -8.75 9.47 -3.01
CA ASN A 83 -9.82 10.46 -3.16
C ASN A 83 -11.07 10.09 -2.36
N LEU A 84 -11.42 8.81 -2.29
CA LEU A 84 -12.52 8.32 -1.45
C LEU A 84 -12.21 8.51 0.05
N TRP A 85 -10.99 8.20 0.48
CA TRP A 85 -10.53 8.42 1.85
C TRP A 85 -10.59 9.90 2.23
N LEU A 86 -10.16 10.80 1.35
CA LEU A 86 -10.30 12.24 1.54
C LEU A 86 -11.77 12.67 1.65
N GLY A 87 -12.65 12.04 0.88
CA GLY A 87 -14.10 12.29 0.96
C GLY A 87 -14.70 11.89 2.31
N GLN A 88 -14.27 10.75 2.88
CA GLN A 88 -14.69 10.32 4.22
C GLN A 88 -14.16 11.24 5.32
N ASN A 89 -12.93 11.74 5.17
CA ASN A 89 -12.26 12.57 6.17
C ASN A 89 -12.35 14.08 5.88
N GLN A 90 -13.25 14.52 4.98
CA GLN A 90 -13.26 15.89 4.46
C GLN A 90 -13.44 16.95 5.54
N ARG A 91 -14.14 16.63 6.63
CA ARG A 91 -14.35 17.57 7.76
C ARG A 91 -13.13 17.70 8.68
N GLU A 92 -12.20 16.75 8.61
CA GLU A 92 -11.09 16.61 9.57
C GLU A 92 -9.72 16.93 8.94
N ILE A 93 -9.62 16.92 7.61
CA ILE A 93 -8.37 17.14 6.87
C ILE A 93 -8.35 18.51 6.22
N THR A 94 -7.36 19.32 6.59
CA THR A 94 -7.04 20.60 5.95
C THR A 94 -6.36 20.42 4.60
N ASP A 95 -6.40 21.45 3.75
CA ASP A 95 -5.68 21.45 2.46
C ASP A 95 -4.19 21.16 2.61
N LYS A 96 -3.56 21.66 3.69
CA LYS A 96 -2.14 21.39 3.95
C LYS A 96 -1.89 19.93 4.29
N GLN A 97 -2.73 19.33 5.14
CA GLN A 97 -2.64 17.91 5.46
C GLN A 97 -2.85 17.04 4.21
N ARG A 98 -3.83 17.39 3.37
CA ARG A 98 -4.07 16.74 2.08
C ARG A 98 -2.85 16.79 1.16
N GLU A 99 -2.21 17.96 1.04
CA GLU A 99 -1.03 18.16 0.19
C GLU A 99 0.17 17.32 0.63
N VAL A 100 0.45 17.26 1.94
CA VAL A 100 1.59 16.49 2.44
C VAL A 100 1.31 14.99 2.33
N ILE A 101 0.12 14.53 2.71
CA ILE A 101 -0.19 13.09 2.73
C ILE A 101 -0.37 12.53 1.31
N SER A 102 -0.77 13.33 0.32
CA SER A 102 -0.87 12.82 -1.07
C SER A 102 0.47 12.33 -1.62
N ARG A 103 1.59 12.83 -1.10
CA ARG A 103 2.94 12.45 -1.55
C ARG A 103 3.35 11.05 -1.06
N ILE A 104 2.69 10.50 -0.03
CA ILE A 104 3.02 9.18 0.52
C ILE A 104 2.08 8.07 0.04
N VAL A 105 0.99 8.41 -0.65
CA VAL A 105 -0.01 7.43 -1.12
C VAL A 105 0.63 6.37 -2.01
N ASP A 106 1.48 6.78 -2.95
CA ASP A 106 2.14 5.85 -3.88
C ASP A 106 3.17 4.96 -3.17
N TYR A 107 3.85 5.50 -2.14
CA TYR A 107 4.70 4.70 -1.27
C TYR A 107 3.88 3.63 -0.54
N ILE A 108 2.79 4.00 0.12
CA ILE A 108 1.94 3.06 0.86
C ILE A 108 1.35 2.00 -0.08
N ALA A 109 0.90 2.42 -1.26
CA ALA A 109 0.37 1.53 -2.28
C ALA A 109 1.41 0.52 -2.78
N SER A 110 2.69 0.87 -2.78
CA SER A 110 3.77 0.00 -3.26
C SER A 110 4.40 -0.84 -2.16
N ASN A 111 4.54 -0.29 -0.95
CA ASN A 111 5.43 -0.80 0.11
C ASN A 111 4.70 -1.24 1.39
N GLY A 112 3.41 -0.94 1.53
CA GLY A 112 2.64 -1.26 2.73
C GLY A 112 2.60 -0.13 3.75
N ALA A 113 2.35 -0.46 5.02
CA ALA A 113 2.25 0.53 6.09
C ALA A 113 3.60 1.19 6.38
N CYS A 114 3.56 2.47 6.73
CA CYS A 114 4.72 3.25 7.16
C CYS A 114 4.35 4.20 8.29
N THR A 115 5.38 4.64 9.00
CA THR A 115 5.33 5.63 10.08
C THR A 115 6.14 6.86 9.69
N ILE A 116 5.99 7.94 10.46
CA ILE A 116 6.81 9.14 10.33
C ILE A 116 8.30 8.83 10.54
N ARG A 117 8.65 7.81 11.32
CA ARG A 117 10.05 7.40 11.50
C ARG A 117 10.61 6.83 10.19
N ASP A 118 9.86 5.95 9.54
CA ASP A 118 10.25 5.38 8.24
C ASP A 118 10.39 6.50 7.19
N ILE A 119 9.42 7.42 7.13
CA ILE A 119 9.49 8.59 6.23
C ILE A 119 10.73 9.44 6.52
N ARG A 120 11.10 9.63 7.79
CA ARG A 120 12.24 10.46 8.18
C ARG A 120 13.58 9.85 7.80
N GLU A 121 13.69 8.52 7.75
CA GLU A 121 14.89 7.83 7.31
C GLU A 121 15.17 8.09 5.82
N ASP A 122 14.12 8.23 5.01
CA ASP A 122 14.21 8.52 3.58
C ASP A 122 14.21 10.04 3.27
N ASP A 123 13.32 10.80 3.91
CA ASP A 123 13.12 12.24 3.73
C ASP A 123 12.72 12.92 5.06
N ALA A 124 13.74 13.38 5.78
CA ALA A 124 13.57 14.11 7.03
C ALA A 124 12.75 15.41 6.88
N THR A 125 12.81 16.06 5.71
CA THR A 125 12.07 17.29 5.45
C THR A 125 10.58 16.99 5.33
N HIS A 126 10.23 15.94 4.59
CA HIS A 126 8.84 15.52 4.45
C HIS A 126 8.25 15.06 5.77
N ALA A 127 9.00 14.30 6.57
CA ALA A 127 8.58 13.92 7.92
C ALA A 127 8.28 15.15 8.81
N ALA A 128 9.14 16.18 8.78
CA ALA A 128 8.90 17.42 9.52
C ALA A 128 7.65 18.17 9.02
N GLN A 129 7.41 18.19 7.70
CA GLN A 129 6.20 18.78 7.11
C GLN A 129 4.92 18.05 7.56
N MET A 130 4.96 16.71 7.59
CA MET A 130 3.86 15.87 8.08
C MET A 130 3.57 16.15 9.57
N ILE A 131 4.60 16.10 10.43
CA ILE A 131 4.44 16.40 11.86
C ILE A 131 3.82 17.78 12.07
N ARG A 132 4.29 18.79 11.32
CA ARG A 132 3.76 20.16 11.44
C ARG A 132 2.32 20.26 10.95
N ALA A 133 1.98 19.62 9.83
CA ALA A 133 0.63 19.67 9.25
C ALA A 133 -0.42 18.96 10.14
N PHE A 134 -0.05 17.84 10.76
CA PHE A 134 -0.93 17.06 11.64
C PHE A 134 -0.82 17.45 13.12
N GLY A 135 0.10 18.37 13.45
CA GLY A 135 0.30 18.94 14.78
C GLY A 135 1.29 18.17 15.66
N ASN A 136 1.38 16.85 15.53
CA ASN A 136 2.40 16.03 16.17
C ASN A 136 2.63 14.71 15.41
N MET A 137 3.66 13.96 15.82
CA MET A 137 4.03 12.68 15.21
C MET A 137 2.91 11.63 15.32
N GLN A 138 2.27 11.53 16.49
CA GLN A 138 1.22 10.54 16.73
C GLN A 138 0.01 10.72 15.79
N LYS A 139 -0.50 11.94 15.66
CA LYS A 139 -1.63 12.25 14.76
C LYS A 139 -1.27 12.02 13.29
N ALA A 140 -0.01 12.25 12.93
CA ALA A 140 0.47 11.97 11.58
C ALA A 140 0.55 10.45 11.34
N ASP A 141 1.03 9.66 12.31
CA ASP A 141 1.04 8.20 12.25
C ASP A 141 -0.38 7.61 12.20
N GLU A 142 -1.33 8.17 12.96
CA GLU A 142 -2.75 7.79 12.91
C GLU A 142 -3.34 8.04 11.50
N ALA A 143 -3.02 9.18 10.88
CA ALA A 143 -3.46 9.48 9.52
C ALA A 143 -2.83 8.53 8.48
N LEU A 144 -1.54 8.20 8.61
CA LEU A 144 -0.86 7.21 7.76
C LEU A 144 -1.49 5.83 7.90
N HIS A 145 -1.81 5.42 9.13
CA HIS A 145 -2.44 4.14 9.40
C HIS A 145 -3.87 4.05 8.85
N SER A 146 -4.66 5.12 9.02
CA SER A 146 -6.00 5.25 8.45
C SER A 146 -5.94 5.15 6.92
N LEU A 147 -5.03 5.88 6.30
CA LEU A 147 -4.82 5.85 4.85
C LEU A 147 -4.41 4.44 4.36
N TYR A 148 -3.47 3.78 5.02
CA TYR A 148 -3.06 2.41 4.71
C TYR A 148 -4.22 1.42 4.81
N THR A 149 -5.00 1.50 5.89
CA THR A 149 -6.14 0.61 6.12
C THR A 149 -7.20 0.78 5.02
N PHE A 150 -7.44 2.01 4.59
CA PHE A 150 -8.40 2.29 3.54
C PHE A 150 -7.89 1.87 2.15
N VAL A 151 -6.68 2.30 1.77
CA VAL A 151 -6.12 2.09 0.41
C VAL A 151 -5.65 0.66 0.20
N VAL A 152 -4.91 0.09 1.17
CA VAL A 152 -4.30 -1.23 1.03
C VAL A 152 -5.20 -2.32 1.59
N LEU A 153 -5.77 -2.13 2.79
CA LEU A 153 -6.62 -3.16 3.41
C LEU A 153 -8.06 -3.17 2.89
N ARG A 154 -8.49 -2.12 2.17
CA ARG A 154 -9.86 -1.98 1.67
C ARG A 154 -10.92 -2.11 2.77
N LYS A 155 -10.56 -1.77 4.01
CA LYS A 155 -11.51 -1.68 5.12
C LYS A 155 -12.05 -0.25 5.14
N ALA A 156 -13.37 -0.10 5.10
CA ALA A 156 -13.98 1.16 5.49
C ALA A 156 -13.65 1.42 6.96
N ALA A 157 -13.24 2.65 7.27
CA ALA A 157 -13.02 3.09 8.65
C ALA A 157 -14.33 3.03 9.44
#